data_AF-G0AGS1-F1
#
_entry.id   AF-G0AGS1-F1
#
_cell.length_a   1.000
_cell.length_b   1.000
_cell.length_c   1.000
_cell.angle_alpha   90.00
_cell.angle_beta   90.00
_cell.angle_gamma   90.00
#
_symmetry.space_group_name_H-M   'P 1'
#
loop_
_entity.id
_entity.type
_entity.pdbx_description
1 polymer ?
#
loop_
_entity_poly.entity_id
_entity_poly.type
_entity_poly.pdbx_seq_one_letter_code
_entity_poly.pdbx_strand_id
1 'polypeptide(L)'
;MALWHFGSIRALSDSLRTSMNPEHLQLLVTRQMPYGKYKGRLIADLPGDYLAWFAREGFPTGELGGLIALMYELDHNALAHLLEPLRQR
;
A
#
# COMPACT_ATOMS: atom_id res chain seq x y z
N MET A 1 36.12 -20.57 22.11
CA MET A 1 36.45 -21.11 20.77
C MET A 1 35.32 -22.05 20.41
N ALA A 2 34.38 -21.82 19.50
CA ALA A 2 34.15 -20.86 18.42
C ALA A 2 32.62 -20.94 18.12
N LEU A 3 31.91 -19.81 18.06
CA LEU A 3 31.32 -19.22 16.84
C LEU A 3 29.84 -19.63 16.56
N TRP A 4 28.94 -18.68 16.82
CA TRP A 4 27.75 -18.24 16.05
C TRP A 4 26.74 -19.24 15.47
N HIS A 5 25.47 -19.15 15.91
CA HIS A 5 24.25 -19.26 15.06
C HIS A 5 23.10 -18.41 15.66
N PHE A 6 23.27 -17.09 15.73
CA PHE A 6 22.22 -16.13 16.13
C PHE A 6 21.76 -15.28 14.92
N GLY A 7 21.50 -15.95 13.79
CA GLY A 7 21.21 -15.29 12.49
C GLY A 7 19.75 -15.33 12.02
N SER A 8 18.81 -15.90 12.77
CA SER A 8 17.45 -16.19 12.24
C SER A 8 16.33 -15.27 12.77
N ILE A 9 16.53 -14.58 13.89
CA ILE A 9 15.46 -13.76 14.49
C ILE A 9 15.31 -12.40 13.77
N ARG A 10 16.41 -11.84 13.24
CA ARG A 10 16.38 -10.52 12.58
C ARG A 10 15.64 -10.53 11.24
N ALA A 11 15.78 -11.61 10.45
CA ALA A 11 15.07 -11.76 9.19
C ALA A 11 13.55 -11.94 9.37
N LEU A 12 13.14 -12.65 10.43
CA LEU A 12 11.72 -12.78 10.79
C LEU A 12 11.15 -11.46 11.34
N SER A 13 11.96 -10.65 12.05
CA SER A 13 11.54 -9.32 12.49
C SER A 13 11.39 -8.32 11.33
N ASP A 14 12.22 -8.42 10.29
CA ASP A 14 12.08 -7.57 9.10
C ASP A 14 10.88 -8.00 8.23
N SER A 15 10.58 -9.29 8.15
CA SER A 15 9.38 -9.79 7.46
C SER A 15 8.07 -9.39 8.17
N LEU A 16 8.07 -9.30 9.50
CA LEU A 16 6.92 -8.82 10.29
C LEU A 16 6.74 -7.28 10.28
N ARG A 17 7.76 -6.50 9.90
CA ARG A 17 7.64 -5.03 9.73
C ARG A 17 6.95 -4.63 8.42
N THR A 18 6.80 -5.56 7.49
CA THR A 18 6.13 -5.35 6.19
C THR A 18 4.60 -5.27 6.31
N SER A 19 4.00 -5.67 7.46
CA SER A 19 2.54 -5.86 7.52
C SER A 19 1.70 -4.59 7.68
N MET A 20 2.25 -3.45 8.14
CA MET A 20 1.56 -2.15 8.12
C MET A 20 2.59 -1.01 8.27
N ASN A 21 3.34 -0.71 7.22
CA ASN A 21 4.29 0.40 7.25
C ASN A 21 3.55 1.74 7.06
N PRO A 22 3.59 2.70 8.01
CA PRO A 22 3.01 4.03 7.83
C PRO A 22 3.46 4.75 6.55
N GLU A 23 4.66 4.41 6.05
CA GLU A 23 5.19 4.93 4.78
C GLU A 23 4.27 4.63 3.60
N HIS A 24 3.50 3.53 3.62
CA HIS A 24 2.54 3.22 2.56
C HIS A 24 1.40 4.23 2.50
N LEU A 25 0.95 4.80 3.63
CA LEU A 25 -0.08 5.85 3.64
C LEU A 25 0.41 7.11 2.92
N GLN A 26 1.69 7.47 3.11
CA GLN A 26 2.31 8.58 2.40
C GLN A 26 2.40 8.29 0.89
N LEU A 27 2.67 7.03 0.50
CA LEU A 27 2.69 6.63 -0.89
C LEU A 27 1.30 6.73 -1.56
N LEU A 28 0.21 6.48 -0.84
CA LEU A 28 -1.15 6.64 -1.41
C LEU A 28 -1.39 8.07 -1.94
N VAL A 29 -0.90 9.09 -1.22
CA VAL A 29 -1.12 10.50 -1.56
C VAL A 29 -0.02 11.12 -2.44
N THR A 30 1.04 10.39 -2.77
CA THR A 30 2.16 10.89 -3.59
C THR A 30 2.39 10.08 -4.86
N ARG A 31 2.07 8.78 -4.85
CA ARG A 31 2.28 7.88 -5.98
C ARG A 31 1.14 8.01 -6.97
N GLN A 32 1.50 8.20 -8.24
CA GLN A 32 0.55 8.19 -9.34
C GLN A 32 0.42 6.78 -9.93
N MET A 33 -0.78 6.47 -10.41
CA MET A 33 -1.07 5.24 -11.15
C MET A 33 -0.24 5.20 -12.45
N PRO A 34 0.59 4.17 -12.68
CA PRO A 34 1.53 4.16 -13.80
C PRO A 34 0.89 3.78 -15.15
N TYR A 35 -0.31 3.17 -15.14
CA TYR A 35 -0.98 2.67 -16.33
C TYR A 35 -2.51 2.65 -16.19
N GLY A 36 -3.20 2.21 -17.25
CA GLY A 36 -4.65 2.03 -17.27
C GLY A 36 -5.44 3.34 -17.45
N LYS A 37 -6.76 3.25 -17.27
CA LYS A 37 -7.72 4.36 -17.47
C LYS A 37 -7.38 5.60 -16.64
N TYR A 38 -6.82 5.40 -15.44
CA TYR A 38 -6.50 6.47 -14.49
C TYR A 38 -5.00 6.76 -14.40
N LYS A 39 -4.23 6.46 -15.45
CA LYS A 39 -2.79 6.79 -15.49
C LYS A 39 -2.54 8.26 -15.14
N GLY A 40 -1.56 8.51 -14.27
CA GLY A 40 -1.18 9.85 -13.80
C GLY A 40 -2.00 10.39 -12.64
N ARG A 41 -3.07 9.69 -12.22
CA ARG A 41 -3.86 10.04 -11.03
C ARG A 41 -3.20 9.48 -9.76
N LEU A 42 -3.25 10.21 -8.65
CA LEU A 42 -2.79 9.70 -7.36
C LEU A 42 -3.59 8.48 -6.93
N ILE A 43 -2.94 7.52 -6.27
CA ILE A 43 -3.62 6.30 -5.79
C ILE A 43 -4.79 6.67 -4.86
N ALA A 44 -4.60 7.66 -3.97
CA ALA A 44 -5.63 8.15 -3.07
C ALA A 44 -6.86 8.78 -3.77
N ASP A 45 -6.73 9.19 -5.03
CA ASP A 45 -7.81 9.82 -5.80
C ASP A 45 -8.46 8.83 -6.79
N LEU A 46 -8.10 7.54 -6.76
CA LEU A 46 -8.70 6.52 -7.61
C LEU A 46 -10.18 6.30 -7.25
N PRO A 47 -11.08 6.22 -8.24
CA PRO A 47 -12.49 5.93 -7.98
C PRO A 47 -12.72 4.55 -7.34
N GLY A 48 -13.67 4.47 -6.39
CA GLY A 48 -13.97 3.23 -5.66
C GLY A 48 -14.43 2.07 -6.55
N ASP A 49 -15.14 2.33 -7.65
CA ASP A 49 -15.51 1.31 -8.65
C ASP A 49 -14.28 0.67 -9.32
N TYR A 50 -13.23 1.46 -9.53
CA TYR A 50 -11.97 0.99 -10.07
C TYR A 50 -11.17 0.16 -9.07
N LEU A 51 -11.18 0.55 -7.79
CA LEU A 51 -10.58 -0.23 -6.70
C LEU A 51 -11.31 -1.57 -6.52
N ALA A 52 -12.65 -1.54 -6.51
CA ALA A 52 -13.48 -2.74 -6.39
C ALA A 52 -13.30 -3.71 -7.58
N TRP A 53 -13.01 -3.20 -8.78
CA TRP A 53 -12.65 -4.03 -9.92
C TRP A 53 -11.36 -4.83 -9.64
N PHE A 54 -10.31 -4.20 -9.10
CA PHE A 54 -9.09 -4.91 -8.70
C PHE A 54 -9.31 -5.92 -7.58
N ALA A 55 -10.19 -5.63 -6.61
CA ALA A 55 -10.54 -6.59 -5.56
C ALA A 55 -11.20 -7.86 -6.11
N ARG A 56 -11.85 -7.78 -7.29
CA ARG A 56 -12.47 -8.92 -7.96
C ARG A 56 -11.53 -9.67 -8.91
N GLU A 57 -10.74 -8.93 -9.70
CA GLU A 57 -9.84 -9.52 -10.70
C GLU A 57 -8.48 -9.94 -10.13
N GLY A 58 -8.09 -9.36 -9.00
CA GLY A 58 -6.80 -9.54 -8.36
C GLY A 58 -5.92 -8.28 -8.46
N PHE A 59 -5.18 -8.00 -7.40
CA PHE A 59 -4.22 -6.90 -7.36
C PHE A 59 -2.93 -7.26 -8.12
N PRO A 60 -2.28 -6.27 -8.77
CA PRO A 60 -0.97 -6.49 -9.38
C PRO A 60 0.06 -6.93 -8.33
N THR A 61 1.13 -7.59 -8.75
CA THR A 61 2.18 -8.00 -7.80
C THR A 61 3.06 -6.80 -7.40
N GLY A 62 3.72 -6.92 -6.25
CA GLY A 62 4.64 -5.91 -5.73
C GLY A 62 3.95 -4.74 -5.03
N GLU A 63 4.71 -3.66 -4.84
CA GLU A 63 4.29 -2.50 -4.03
C GLU A 63 2.98 -1.87 -4.53
N LEU A 64 2.82 -1.72 -5.84
CA LEU A 64 1.63 -1.10 -6.42
C LEU A 64 0.35 -1.84 -6.03
N GLY A 65 0.37 -3.18 -6.05
CA GLY A 65 -0.78 -3.96 -5.63
C GLY A 65 -1.10 -3.79 -4.16
N GLY A 66 -0.07 -3.76 -3.31
CA GLY A 66 -0.23 -3.46 -1.90
C GLY A 66 -0.85 -2.09 -1.65
N LEU A 67 -0.44 -1.07 -2.41
CA LEU A 67 -1.01 0.29 -2.31
C LEU A 67 -2.47 0.34 -2.80
N ILE A 68 -2.80 -0.33 -3.91
CA ILE A 68 -4.18 -0.38 -4.41
C ILE A 68 -5.08 -1.15 -3.44
N ALA A 69 -4.61 -2.28 -2.90
CA ALA A 69 -5.33 -3.05 -1.89
C ALA A 69 -5.55 -2.22 -0.62
N LEU A 70 -4.51 -1.54 -0.13
CA LEU A 70 -4.63 -0.66 1.03
C LEU A 70 -5.65 0.46 0.79
N MET A 71 -5.61 1.08 -0.39
CA MET A 71 -6.58 2.13 -0.73
C MET A 71 -8.01 1.58 -0.81
N TYR A 72 -8.20 0.39 -1.37
CA TYR A 72 -9.49 -0.30 -1.38
C TYR A 72 -10.01 -0.55 0.05
N GLU A 73 -9.16 -1.03 0.96
CA GLU A 73 -9.53 -1.25 2.36
C GLU A 73 -9.94 0.07 3.04
N LEU A 74 -9.21 1.16 2.80
CA LEU A 74 -9.58 2.47 3.35
C LEU A 74 -10.91 2.98 2.78
N ASP A 75 -11.13 2.85 1.47
CA ASP A 75 -12.37 3.28 0.82
C ASP A 75 -13.58 2.45 1.32
N HIS A 76 -13.45 1.12 1.33
CA HIS A 76 -14.50 0.19 1.73
C HIS A 76 -14.94 0.39 3.19
N ASN A 77 -14.03 0.80 4.07
CA ASN A 77 -14.31 1.09 5.48
C ASN A 77 -14.63 2.58 5.74
N ALA A 78 -14.79 3.41 4.70
CA ALA A 78 -15.01 4.86 4.81
C ALA A 78 -13.90 5.62 5.58
N LEU A 79 -12.66 5.12 5.54
CA LEU A 79 -11.47 5.65 6.21
C LEU A 79 -10.57 6.50 5.32
N ALA A 80 -10.91 6.72 4.04
CA ALA A 80 -10.11 7.53 3.12
C ALA A 80 -9.82 8.96 3.64
N HIS A 81 -10.72 9.51 4.46
CA HIS A 81 -10.55 10.82 5.10
C HIS A 81 -9.31 10.91 6.01
N LEU A 82 -8.79 9.78 6.51
CA LEU A 82 -7.56 9.74 7.31
C LEU A 82 -6.31 10.14 6.51
N LEU A 83 -6.38 10.15 5.18
CA LEU A 83 -5.29 10.59 4.32
C LEU A 83 -5.21 12.12 4.19
N GLU A 84 -6.26 12.85 4.55
CA GLU A 84 -6.34 14.30 4.36
C GLU A 84 -5.19 15.08 5.03
N PRO A 85 -4.75 14.76 6.26
CA PRO A 85 -3.60 15.43 6.88
C PRO A 85 -2.26 15.17 6.17
N LEU A 86 -2.16 14.10 5.37
CA LEU A 86 -0.94 13.75 4.64
C LEU A 86 -0.84 14.46 3.27
N ARG A 87 -1.95 15.06 2.81
CA ARG A 87 -1.97 15.84 1.57
C ARG A 87 -1.29 17.18 1.83
N GLN A 88 -0.06 17.33 1.35
CA GLN A 88 0.62 18.62 1.32
C GLN A 88 -0.12 19.51 0.32
N ARG A 89 -0.84 20.52 0.83
CA ARG A 89 -1.52 21.55 0.04
C ARG A 89 -0.55 22.63 -0.42
#